data_AF-A0A524JVZ7-F1
#
_entry.id   AF-A0A524JVZ7-F1
#
_cell.length_a   1.000
_cell.length_b   1.000
_cell.length_c   1.000
_cell.angle_alpha   90.00
_cell.angle_beta   90.00
_cell.angle_gamma   90.00
#
_symmetry.space_group_name_H-M   'P 1'
#
loop_
_entity.id
_entity.type
_entity.pdbx_description
1 polymer ?
#
loop_
_entity_poly.entity_id
_entity_poly.type
_entity_poly.pdbx_seq_one_letter_code
_entity_poly.pdbx_strand_id
1 'polypeptide(L)'
;MTGQATPLFDSDEVLTLILRGDLKNAFRDRKDNSAYYNASLIYQEDSDSLVVPVRIKTRGHFRKKSSNCNYPPLLLNFSKSQPRDGTLFQEQDRLKLVTPCQDDAYVINEYLVYRLYNLMTPKSFRARLVRMIYQDTIKNRASDAYYGILLKDEKLMGKRNASKPIKTKNLPKLGIPQEDYLKMAVFQYMIGNTDWSIEYLQNIKLITEDAKSLPIAVPYDFD
;
A
#
# COMPACT_ATOMS: atom_id res chain seq x y z
N MET A 1 -10.72 -27.02 15.28
CA MET A 1 -11.28 -25.74 14.80
C MET A 1 -10.12 -24.94 14.26
N THR A 2 -9.98 -24.82 12.94
CA THR A 2 -8.92 -24.03 12.31
C THR A 2 -9.23 -22.56 12.59
N GLY A 3 -8.45 -21.92 13.46
CA GLY A 3 -8.53 -20.47 13.67
C GLY A 3 -8.32 -19.79 12.33
N GLN A 4 -9.36 -19.13 11.82
CA GLN A 4 -9.20 -18.30 10.63
C GLN A 4 -8.36 -17.09 11.04
N ALA A 5 -7.17 -16.96 10.45
CA ALA A 5 -6.35 -15.76 10.60
C ALA A 5 -7.20 -14.53 10.25
N THR A 6 -7.22 -13.54 11.13
CA THR A 6 -7.92 -12.27 10.87
C THR A 6 -7.32 -11.63 9.61
N PRO A 7 -8.11 -11.17 8.63
CA PRO A 7 -7.56 -10.56 7.43
C PRO A 7 -6.65 -9.37 7.74
N LEU A 8 -5.54 -9.22 7.01
CA LEU A 8 -4.48 -8.22 7.23
C LEU A 8 -4.98 -6.77 7.48
N PHE A 9 -6.12 -6.39 6.89
CA PHE A 9 -6.66 -5.03 6.92
C PHE A 9 -7.92 -4.87 7.79
N ASP A 10 -8.25 -5.87 8.60
CA ASP A 10 -9.43 -5.86 9.47
C ASP A 10 -9.08 -5.59 10.94
N SER A 11 -7.79 -5.55 11.27
CA SER A 11 -7.30 -5.07 12.55
C SER A 11 -6.62 -3.70 12.38
N ASP A 12 -6.50 -2.97 13.48
CA ASP A 12 -5.78 -1.68 13.56
C ASP A 12 -4.49 -1.72 14.37
N GLU A 13 -4.21 -2.84 15.04
CA GLU A 13 -2.98 -3.01 15.82
C GLU A 13 -1.71 -2.81 14.98
N VAL A 14 -0.64 -2.36 15.58
CA VAL A 14 0.62 -2.18 14.83
C VAL A 14 1.24 -3.55 14.58
N LEU A 15 1.35 -3.93 13.31
CA LEU A 15 1.94 -5.22 12.94
C LEU A 15 3.46 -5.09 12.79
N THR A 16 4.22 -5.89 13.55
CA THR A 16 5.68 -5.92 13.42
C THR A 16 6.07 -6.93 12.34
N LEU A 17 6.91 -6.50 11.40
CA LEU A 17 7.35 -7.30 10.25
C LEU A 17 8.86 -7.23 10.10
N ILE A 18 9.49 -8.37 9.85
CA ILE A 18 10.88 -8.44 9.42
C ILE A 18 10.90 -8.77 7.94
N LEU A 19 11.51 -7.90 7.13
CA LEU A 19 11.81 -8.20 5.73
C LEU A 19 13.27 -8.66 5.66
N ARG A 20 13.48 -9.91 5.25
CA ARG A 20 14.80 -10.54 5.15
C ARG A 20 15.14 -10.87 3.71
N GLY A 21 16.35 -10.52 3.25
CA GLY A 21 16.83 -10.86 1.91
C GLY A 21 18.02 -10.01 1.46
N ASP A 22 18.31 -10.01 0.16
CA ASP A 22 19.33 -9.14 -0.45
C ASP A 22 18.79 -7.70 -0.60
N LEU A 23 18.65 -7.02 0.54
CA LEU A 23 18.07 -5.69 0.61
C LEU A 23 19.03 -4.62 0.09
N LYS A 24 20.34 -4.81 0.25
CA LYS A 24 21.35 -3.88 -0.30
C LYS A 24 21.17 -3.69 -1.79
N ASN A 25 21.08 -4.79 -2.55
CA ASN A 25 20.95 -4.70 -4.00
C ASN A 25 19.53 -4.27 -4.40
N ALA A 26 18.49 -4.80 -3.73
CA ALA A 26 17.12 -4.38 -3.98
C ALA A 26 16.91 -2.86 -3.79
N PHE A 27 17.47 -2.26 -2.74
CA PHE A 27 17.29 -0.83 -2.47
C PHE A 27 18.15 0.07 -3.36
N ARG A 28 19.21 -0.47 -3.97
CA ARG A 28 20.03 0.25 -4.95
C ARG A 28 19.41 0.21 -6.33
N ASP A 29 18.64 -0.83 -6.66
CA ASP A 29 17.94 -0.92 -7.94
C ASP A 29 16.70 -0.01 -7.98
N ARG A 30 16.94 1.25 -8.31
CA ARG A 30 15.95 2.33 -8.39
C ARG A 30 15.60 2.72 -9.83
N LYS A 31 15.99 1.90 -10.81
CA LYS A 31 15.69 2.12 -12.24
C LYS A 31 14.19 1.98 -12.49
N ASP A 32 13.70 2.45 -13.64
CA ASP A 32 12.27 2.31 -13.97
C ASP A 32 11.88 0.86 -14.28
N ASN A 33 12.82 0.07 -14.76
CA ASN A 33 12.70 -1.37 -15.01
C ASN A 33 13.39 -2.22 -13.93
N SER A 34 13.36 -1.78 -12.67
CA SER A 34 13.99 -2.51 -11.55
C SER A 34 13.53 -3.97 -11.49
N ALA A 35 14.47 -4.88 -11.22
CA ALA A 35 14.22 -6.30 -11.09
C ALA A 35 13.44 -6.64 -9.81
N TYR A 36 12.84 -7.82 -9.78
CA TYR A 36 12.34 -8.41 -8.55
C TYR A 36 13.45 -9.17 -7.84
N TYR A 37 13.55 -8.96 -6.53
CA TYR A 37 14.48 -9.65 -5.64
C TYR A 37 13.70 -10.59 -4.72
N ASN A 38 14.17 -11.82 -4.54
CA ASN A 38 13.57 -12.75 -3.59
C ASN A 38 13.88 -12.30 -2.15
N ALA A 39 12.87 -12.41 -1.30
CA ALA A 39 12.95 -12.06 0.11
C ALA A 39 11.96 -12.94 0.92
N SER A 40 11.94 -12.73 2.22
CA SER A 40 10.98 -13.34 3.14
C SER A 40 10.43 -12.28 4.06
N LEU A 41 9.12 -12.30 4.24
CA LEU A 41 8.41 -11.48 5.22
C LEU A 41 8.10 -12.36 6.43
N ILE A 42 8.55 -11.93 7.60
CA ILE A 42 8.45 -12.70 8.83
C ILE A 42 7.61 -11.91 9.83
N TYR A 43 6.68 -12.58 10.49
CA TYR A 43 5.83 -12.01 11.52
C TYR A 43 5.51 -13.04 12.60
N GLN A 44 5.10 -12.58 13.78
CA GLN A 44 4.69 -13.45 14.87
C GLN A 44 3.17 -13.65 14.81
N GLU A 45 2.73 -14.89 14.99
CA GLU A 45 1.34 -15.26 15.20
C GLU A 45 1.31 -16.17 16.43
N ASP A 46 0.62 -15.74 17.48
CA ASP A 46 0.68 -16.35 18.82
C ASP A 46 2.13 -16.53 19.32
N SER A 47 2.62 -17.77 19.42
CA SER A 47 4.00 -18.10 19.83
C SER A 47 4.88 -18.52 18.65
N ASP A 48 4.33 -18.57 17.44
CA ASP A 48 5.02 -19.07 16.26
C ASP A 48 5.51 -17.92 15.37
N SER A 49 6.74 -18.08 14.88
CA SER A 49 7.31 -17.19 13.87
C SER A 49 6.97 -17.71 12.47
N LEU A 50 6.07 -17.01 11.78
CA LEU A 50 5.66 -17.37 10.42
C LEU A 50 6.53 -16.68 9.37
N VAL A 51 6.90 -17.43 8.33
CA VAL A 51 7.75 -16.96 7.23
C VAL A 51 7.00 -17.06 5.92
N VAL A 52 6.77 -15.92 5.28
CA VAL A 52 6.08 -15.82 4.00
C VAL A 52 7.09 -15.39 2.93
N PRO A 53 7.40 -16.26 1.96
CA PRO A 53 8.30 -15.86 0.88
C PRO A 53 7.62 -14.83 -0.03
N VAL A 54 8.40 -13.84 -0.45
CA VAL A 54 7.91 -12.66 -1.18
C VAL A 54 8.98 -12.19 -2.16
N ARG A 55 8.56 -11.58 -3.26
CA ARG A 55 9.46 -10.84 -4.16
C ARG A 55 9.26 -9.35 -3.96
N ILE A 56 10.35 -8.61 -3.86
CA ILE A 56 10.33 -7.16 -3.66
C ILE A 56 10.94 -6.44 -4.85
N LYS A 57 10.45 -5.23 -5.10
CA LYS A 57 11.11 -4.27 -5.99
C LYS A 57 10.82 -2.84 -5.52
N THR A 58 11.67 -1.90 -5.88
CA THR A 58 11.41 -0.49 -5.59
C THR A 58 10.23 0.03 -6.42
N ARG A 59 9.49 1.01 -5.87
CA ARG A 59 8.35 1.65 -6.55
C ARG A 59 8.32 3.15 -6.28
N GLY A 60 7.50 3.86 -7.06
CA GLY A 60 7.30 5.29 -6.94
C GLY A 60 8.28 6.12 -7.79
N HIS A 61 8.16 7.43 -7.67
CA HIS A 61 8.95 8.39 -8.45
C HIS A 61 9.85 9.22 -7.55
N PHE A 62 9.26 10.09 -6.71
CA PHE A 62 10.01 10.98 -5.83
C PHE A 62 10.74 10.21 -4.72
N ARG A 63 9.98 9.47 -3.90
CA ARG A 63 10.52 8.67 -2.79
C ARG A 63 11.42 7.50 -3.24
N LYS A 64 11.37 7.14 -4.54
CA LYS A 64 12.25 6.13 -5.13
C LYS A 64 13.68 6.66 -5.31
N LYS A 65 13.92 7.96 -5.45
CA LYS A 65 15.27 8.51 -5.68
C LYS A 65 16.13 8.46 -4.41
N SER A 66 17.38 8.05 -4.54
CA SER A 66 18.31 7.91 -3.41
C SER A 66 18.72 9.24 -2.79
N SER A 67 18.65 10.32 -3.56
CA SER A 67 18.82 11.69 -3.04
C SER A 67 17.74 12.10 -2.04
N ASN A 68 16.57 11.43 -2.08
CA ASN A 68 15.40 11.84 -1.32
C ASN A 68 15.15 10.89 -0.14
N CYS A 69 15.26 9.57 -0.37
CA CYS A 69 14.96 8.57 0.66
C CYS A 69 16.01 7.46 0.71
N ASN A 70 16.50 7.16 1.91
CA ASN A 70 17.41 6.04 2.17
C ASN A 70 16.71 4.69 1.96
N TYR A 71 15.48 4.58 2.47
CA TYR A 71 14.62 3.43 2.25
C TYR A 71 13.59 3.77 1.17
N PRO A 72 13.66 3.14 -0.02
CA PRO A 72 12.68 3.38 -1.05
C PRO A 72 11.37 2.64 -0.72
N PRO A 73 10.20 3.17 -1.12
CA PRO A 73 8.96 2.41 -1.07
C PRO A 73 9.07 1.12 -1.90
N LEU A 74 8.46 0.04 -1.41
CA LEU A 74 8.57 -1.29 -2.02
C LEU A 74 7.22 -1.78 -2.54
N LEU A 75 7.25 -2.53 -3.64
CA LEU A 75 6.16 -3.39 -4.04
C LEU A 75 6.47 -4.82 -3.58
N LEU A 76 5.67 -5.34 -2.68
CA LEU A 76 5.69 -6.72 -2.24
C LEU A 76 4.82 -7.55 -3.19
N ASN A 77 5.38 -8.59 -3.78
CA ASN A 77 4.72 -9.47 -4.73
C ASN A 77 4.79 -10.90 -4.20
N PHE A 78 3.64 -11.40 -3.78
CA PHE A 78 3.50 -12.74 -3.22
C PHE A 78 3.24 -13.72 -4.35
N SER A 79 4.08 -14.76 -4.47
CA SER A 79 3.93 -15.72 -5.55
C SER A 79 2.66 -16.54 -5.37
N LYS A 80 1.90 -16.72 -6.46
CA LYS A 80 0.75 -17.65 -6.48
C LYS A 80 1.16 -19.12 -6.36
N SER A 81 2.41 -19.42 -6.69
CA SER A 81 2.95 -20.79 -6.64
C SER A 81 3.40 -21.22 -5.24
N GLN A 82 3.37 -20.33 -4.25
CA GLN A 82 3.80 -20.63 -2.89
C GLN A 82 2.59 -20.73 -1.96
N PRO A 83 2.55 -21.74 -1.08
CA PRO A 83 1.48 -21.88 -0.09
C PRO A 83 1.44 -20.64 0.79
N ARG A 84 0.25 -20.03 0.88
CA ARG A 84 -0.02 -18.89 1.77
C ARG A 84 -1.31 -19.06 2.55
N ASP A 85 -2.02 -20.15 2.32
CA ASP A 85 -3.27 -20.46 3.02
C ASP A 85 -2.99 -20.57 4.53
N GLY A 86 -3.85 -19.95 5.32
CA GLY A 86 -3.66 -19.84 6.77
C GLY A 86 -2.70 -18.74 7.20
N THR A 87 -2.02 -18.04 6.28
CA THR A 87 -1.19 -16.87 6.63
C THR A 87 -2.00 -15.58 6.60
N LEU A 88 -1.54 -14.56 7.33
CA LEU A 88 -2.08 -13.20 7.32
C LEU A 88 -2.12 -12.58 5.90
N PHE A 89 -1.26 -13.04 5.00
CA PHE A 89 -1.09 -12.53 3.64
C PHE A 89 -1.81 -13.36 2.56
N GLN A 90 -2.62 -14.36 2.95
CA GLN A 90 -3.26 -15.32 2.02
C GLN A 90 -4.05 -14.65 0.89
N GLU A 91 -4.77 -13.56 1.19
CA GLU A 91 -5.60 -12.85 0.21
C GLU A 91 -4.83 -11.85 -0.66
N GLN A 92 -3.53 -11.66 -0.41
CA GLN A 92 -2.77 -10.53 -0.96
C GLN A 92 -1.86 -10.96 -2.10
N ASP A 93 -2.23 -10.72 -3.36
CA ASP A 93 -1.29 -10.96 -4.49
C ASP A 93 -0.12 -9.98 -4.47
N ARG A 94 -0.41 -8.72 -4.15
CA ARG A 94 0.58 -7.63 -4.09
C ARG A 94 0.21 -6.65 -3.00
N LEU A 95 1.21 -6.05 -2.37
CA LEU A 95 1.06 -4.95 -1.42
C LEU A 95 2.06 -3.85 -1.72
N LYS A 96 1.65 -2.60 -1.51
CA LYS A 96 2.59 -1.48 -1.50
C LYS A 96 3.02 -1.26 -0.06
N LEU A 97 4.33 -1.23 0.17
CA LEU A 97 4.93 -0.78 1.42
C LEU A 97 5.39 0.66 1.24
N VAL A 98 4.70 1.59 1.88
CA VAL A 98 5.12 3.00 2.01
C VAL A 98 6.10 3.10 3.17
N THR A 99 7.16 3.86 2.96
CA THR A 99 8.28 4.01 3.89
C THR A 99 8.41 5.48 4.32
N PRO A 100 8.90 5.75 5.53
CA PRO A 100 8.88 7.08 6.15
C PRO A 100 9.79 8.09 5.45
N CYS A 101 10.72 7.58 4.63
CA CYS A 101 11.71 8.34 3.86
C CYS A 101 12.70 9.12 4.75
N GLN A 102 12.17 10.04 5.57
CA GLN A 102 12.88 10.91 6.50
C GLN A 102 12.44 10.69 7.95
N ASP A 103 11.14 10.74 8.25
CA ASP A 103 10.61 10.68 9.61
C ASP A 103 9.34 9.82 9.66
N ASP A 104 9.23 8.98 10.70
CA ASP A 104 8.08 8.14 10.98
C ASP A 104 6.78 8.94 11.13
N ALA A 105 6.87 10.18 11.63
CA ALA A 105 5.71 11.07 11.80
C ALA A 105 4.93 11.27 10.49
N TYR A 106 5.61 11.39 9.34
CA TYR A 106 4.94 11.59 8.05
C TYR A 106 4.09 10.37 7.66
N VAL A 107 4.63 9.16 7.84
CA VAL A 107 3.90 7.93 7.51
C VAL A 107 2.80 7.65 8.51
N ILE A 108 2.99 8.00 9.78
CA ILE A 108 1.90 7.90 10.77
C ILE A 108 0.76 8.86 10.41
N ASN A 109 1.07 10.09 10.01
CA ASN A 109 0.06 11.05 9.56
C ASN A 109 -0.67 10.55 8.30
N GLU A 110 0.06 10.07 7.29
CA GLU A 110 -0.52 9.49 6.08
C GLU A 110 -1.46 8.31 6.42
N TYR A 111 -1.06 7.44 7.36
CA TYR A 111 -1.88 6.33 7.85
C TYR A 111 -3.18 6.84 8.49
N LEU A 112 -3.11 7.86 9.34
CA LEU A 112 -4.28 8.44 9.99
C LEU A 112 -5.23 9.07 8.97
N VAL A 113 -4.72 9.71 7.91
CA VAL A 113 -5.55 10.23 6.82
C VAL A 113 -6.31 9.10 6.10
N TYR A 114 -5.65 7.97 5.80
CA TYR A 114 -6.35 6.79 5.27
C TYR A 114 -7.48 6.34 6.20
N ARG A 115 -7.21 6.27 7.52
CA ARG A 115 -8.21 5.88 8.53
C ARG A 115 -9.39 6.84 8.57
N LEU A 116 -9.14 8.15 8.56
CA LEU A 116 -10.19 9.17 8.52
C LEU A 116 -11.05 9.02 7.26
N TYR A 117 -10.43 8.81 6.09
CA TYR A 117 -11.19 8.62 4.86
C TYR A 117 -12.02 7.32 4.86
N ASN A 118 -11.53 6.26 5.50
CA ASN A 118 -12.28 5.01 5.65
C ASN A 118 -13.59 5.18 6.44
N LEU A 119 -13.66 6.15 7.37
CA LEU A 119 -14.89 6.47 8.11
C LEU A 119 -15.93 7.17 7.22
N MET A 120 -15.47 7.92 6.22
CA MET A 120 -16.35 8.70 5.34
C MET A 120 -16.96 7.86 4.21
N THR A 121 -16.24 6.85 3.73
CA THR A 121 -16.71 6.02 2.61
C THR A 121 -16.02 4.66 2.54
N PRO A 122 -16.74 3.58 2.19
CA PRO A 122 -16.11 2.30 1.86
C PRO A 122 -15.34 2.35 0.52
N LYS A 123 -15.57 3.36 -0.34
CA LYS A 123 -14.84 3.58 -1.60
C LYS A 123 -13.46 4.21 -1.32
N SER A 124 -12.63 3.47 -0.60
CA SER A 124 -11.38 3.94 -0.01
C SER A 124 -10.33 2.84 0.04
N PHE A 125 -9.06 3.20 0.04
CA PHE A 125 -7.99 2.26 0.35
C PHE A 125 -7.97 1.95 1.85
N ARG A 126 -7.73 0.69 2.20
CA ARG A 126 -7.38 0.32 3.58
C ARG A 126 -5.87 0.25 3.72
N ALA A 127 -5.39 0.75 4.85
CA ALA A 127 -4.00 0.80 5.23
C ALA A 127 -3.79 0.05 6.54
N ARG A 128 -2.62 -0.56 6.72
CA ARG A 128 -2.18 -1.20 7.97
C ARG A 128 -0.85 -0.59 8.36
N LEU A 129 -0.79 0.02 9.56
CA LEU A 129 0.45 0.54 10.10
C LEU A 129 1.33 -0.63 10.54
N VAL A 130 2.61 -0.58 10.16
CA VAL A 130 3.58 -1.64 10.45
C VAL A 130 4.84 -1.08 11.09
N ARG A 131 5.45 -1.85 11.98
CA ARG A 131 6.84 -1.64 12.42
C ARG A 131 7.73 -2.58 11.63
N MET A 132 8.51 -2.01 10.73
CA MET A 132 9.33 -2.79 9.81
C MET A 132 10.77 -2.87 10.31
N ILE A 133 11.36 -4.06 10.20
CA ILE A 133 12.77 -4.33 10.48
C ILE A 133 13.38 -4.91 9.21
N TYR A 134 14.49 -4.35 8.73
CA TYR A 134 15.20 -4.84 7.57
C TYR A 134 16.37 -5.71 7.99
N GLN A 135 16.35 -6.99 7.61
CA GLN A 135 17.44 -7.94 7.84
C GLN A 135 18.16 -8.24 6.52
N ASP A 136 19.22 -7.49 6.25
CA ASP A 136 19.99 -7.60 5.00
C ASP A 136 20.98 -8.76 5.05
N THR A 137 20.81 -9.74 4.17
CA THR A 137 21.66 -10.93 4.10
C THR A 137 23.06 -10.63 3.57
N ILE A 138 23.27 -9.50 2.88
CA ILE A 138 24.59 -9.10 2.36
C ILE A 138 25.42 -8.40 3.43
N LYS A 139 24.78 -7.58 4.27
CA LYS A 139 25.45 -6.85 5.35
C LYS A 139 25.50 -7.61 6.67
N ASN A 140 24.72 -8.70 6.79
CA ASN A 140 24.52 -9.47 8.01
C ASN A 140 24.16 -8.59 9.23
N ARG A 141 23.28 -7.61 9.01
CA ARG A 141 22.85 -6.64 10.03
C ARG A 141 21.35 -6.36 9.91
N ALA A 142 20.69 -6.21 11.05
CA ALA A 142 19.34 -5.69 11.14
C ALA A 142 19.34 -4.16 11.27
N SER A 143 18.39 -3.48 10.65
CA SER A 143 18.11 -2.08 10.93
C SER A 143 17.39 -1.92 12.27
N ASP A 144 17.35 -0.69 12.77
CA ASP A 144 16.34 -0.32 13.75
C ASP A 144 14.93 -0.46 13.15
N ALA A 145 13.93 -0.62 14.00
CA ALA A 145 12.53 -0.66 13.58
C ALA A 145 12.05 0.75 13.24
N TYR A 146 11.35 0.90 12.12
CA TYR A 146 10.74 2.17 11.70
C TYR A 146 9.29 1.91 11.26
N TYR A 147 8.47 2.96 11.21
CA TYR A 147 7.07 2.83 10.84
C TYR A 147 6.88 2.81 9.31
N GLY A 148 5.93 2.01 8.84
CA GLY A 148 5.55 1.89 7.44
C GLY A 148 4.04 1.73 7.28
N ILE A 149 3.54 1.87 6.05
CA ILE A 149 2.15 1.51 5.71
C ILE A 149 2.16 0.39 4.70
N LEU A 150 1.45 -0.69 5.00
CA LEU A 150 0.95 -1.59 3.97
C LEU A 150 -0.35 -1.02 3.42
N LEU A 151 -0.42 -0.81 2.10
CA LEU A 151 -1.61 -0.32 1.41
C LEU A 151 -2.22 -1.43 0.56
N LYS A 152 -3.53 -1.68 0.74
CA LYS A 152 -4.28 -2.72 0.01
C LYS A 152 -4.27 -2.46 -1.50
N ASP A 153 -4.16 -3.52 -2.31
CA ASP A 153 -4.16 -3.40 -3.78
C ASP A 153 -5.50 -2.87 -4.30
N GLU A 154 -5.44 -2.02 -5.34
CA GLU A 154 -6.61 -1.38 -5.96
C GLU A 154 -7.64 -2.37 -6.49
N LYS A 155 -7.23 -3.57 -6.90
CA LYS A 155 -8.16 -4.62 -7.35
C LYS A 155 -8.99 -5.17 -6.19
N LEU A 156 -8.39 -5.36 -5.02
CA LEU A 156 -9.11 -5.83 -3.83
C LEU A 156 -9.99 -4.73 -3.24
N MET A 157 -9.56 -3.46 -3.34
CA MET A 157 -10.40 -2.31 -3.01
C MET A 157 -11.63 -2.23 -3.93
N GLY A 158 -11.44 -2.42 -5.24
CA GLY A 158 -12.54 -2.52 -6.21
C GLY A 158 -13.50 -3.65 -5.86
N LYS A 159 -12.98 -4.88 -5.65
CA LYS A 159 -13.79 -6.06 -5.32
C LYS A 159 -14.68 -5.83 -4.09
N ARG A 160 -14.14 -5.17 -3.04
CA ARG A 160 -14.90 -4.80 -1.82
C ARG A 160 -16.08 -3.87 -2.11
N ASN A 161 -15.98 -3.04 -3.14
CA ASN A 161 -17.00 -2.06 -3.54
C ASN A 161 -17.76 -2.50 -4.80
N ALA A 162 -17.85 -3.82 -5.08
CA ALA A 162 -18.49 -4.37 -6.28
C ALA A 162 -18.03 -3.69 -7.60
N SER A 163 -16.78 -3.24 -7.63
CA SER A 163 -16.22 -2.41 -8.70
C SER A 163 -14.89 -2.97 -9.19
N LYS A 164 -14.37 -2.43 -10.29
CA LYS A 164 -13.04 -2.73 -10.82
C LYS A 164 -12.24 -1.46 -11.10
N PRO A 165 -10.91 -1.49 -10.88
CA PRO A 165 -10.06 -0.36 -11.20
C PRO A 165 -9.98 -0.15 -12.72
N ILE A 166 -10.02 1.10 -13.15
CA ILE A 166 -9.84 1.50 -14.55
C ILE A 166 -8.78 2.59 -14.66
N LYS A 167 -8.28 2.80 -15.89
CA LYS A 167 -7.32 3.86 -16.21
C LYS A 167 -7.82 4.62 -17.43
N THR A 168 -8.62 5.65 -17.17
CA THR A 168 -9.12 6.58 -18.20
C THR A 168 -8.66 7.97 -17.81
N LYS A 169 -7.89 8.61 -18.69
CA LYS A 169 -7.44 10.01 -18.52
C LYS A 169 -8.39 10.95 -19.26
N ASN A 170 -8.32 12.24 -18.92
CA ASN A 170 -9.11 13.31 -19.57
C ASN A 170 -10.62 13.10 -19.45
N LEU A 171 -11.07 12.54 -18.31
CA LEU A 171 -12.49 12.49 -18.00
C LEU A 171 -13.00 13.92 -17.72
N PRO A 172 -14.10 14.34 -18.35
CA PRO A 172 -14.77 15.58 -17.97
C PRO A 172 -15.13 15.56 -16.47
N LYS A 173 -15.11 16.70 -15.78
CA LYS A 173 -15.51 16.81 -14.35
C LYS A 173 -16.93 16.27 -14.07
N LEU A 174 -17.82 16.32 -15.07
CA LEU A 174 -19.18 15.76 -15.05
C LEU A 174 -19.21 14.22 -15.21
N GLY A 175 -18.06 13.59 -15.43
CA GLY A 175 -17.92 12.15 -15.64
C GLY A 175 -17.82 11.33 -14.35
N ILE A 176 -18.09 11.91 -13.17
CA ILE A 176 -18.06 11.25 -11.86
C ILE A 176 -19.36 11.56 -11.12
N PRO A 177 -19.94 10.61 -10.35
CA PRO A 177 -21.09 10.89 -9.50
C PRO A 177 -20.83 12.06 -8.55
N GLN A 178 -21.73 13.05 -8.54
CA GLN A 178 -21.54 14.31 -7.83
C GLN A 178 -21.30 14.13 -6.32
N GLU A 179 -22.02 13.21 -5.67
CA GLU A 179 -21.88 12.96 -4.23
C GLU A 179 -20.47 12.43 -3.89
N ASP A 180 -19.96 11.45 -4.65
CA ASP A 180 -18.63 10.89 -4.44
C ASP A 180 -17.54 11.94 -4.70
N TYR A 181 -17.71 12.75 -5.76
CA TYR A 181 -16.81 13.86 -6.05
C TYR A 181 -16.77 14.89 -4.92
N LEU A 182 -17.93 15.37 -4.45
CA LEU A 182 -17.99 16.39 -3.40
C LEU A 182 -17.44 15.85 -2.08
N LYS A 183 -17.75 14.60 -1.72
CA LYS A 183 -17.23 13.94 -0.52
C LYS A 183 -15.70 13.87 -0.55
N MET A 184 -15.12 13.46 -1.67
CA MET A 184 -13.67 13.44 -1.87
C MET A 184 -13.07 14.85 -1.82
N ALA A 185 -13.64 15.80 -2.57
CA ALA A 185 -13.09 17.16 -2.69
C ALA A 185 -13.12 17.90 -1.34
N VAL A 186 -14.22 17.81 -0.59
CA VAL A 186 -14.33 18.38 0.76
C VAL A 186 -13.35 17.71 1.70
N PHE A 187 -13.20 16.38 1.65
CA PHE A 187 -12.21 15.68 2.46
C PHE A 187 -10.77 16.15 2.17
N GLN A 188 -10.39 16.25 0.90
CA GLN A 188 -9.07 16.75 0.50
C GLN A 188 -8.85 18.18 0.99
N TYR A 189 -9.87 19.04 0.92
CA TYR A 189 -9.83 20.40 1.48
C TYR A 189 -9.63 20.40 3.00
N MET A 190 -10.36 19.54 3.75
CA MET A 190 -10.27 19.45 5.21
C MET A 190 -8.88 19.06 5.70
N ILE A 191 -8.19 18.18 4.97
CA ILE A 191 -6.82 17.76 5.30
C ILE A 191 -5.75 18.68 4.69
N GLY A 192 -6.16 19.76 4.00
CA GLY A 192 -5.24 20.70 3.34
C GLY A 192 -4.48 20.12 2.14
N ASN A 193 -4.94 19.01 1.55
CA ASN A 193 -4.26 18.36 0.45
C ASN A 193 -4.65 18.96 -0.91
N THR A 194 -3.66 19.55 -1.58
CA THR A 194 -3.82 20.13 -2.92
C THR A 194 -3.20 19.28 -4.03
N ASP A 195 -2.48 18.20 -3.70
CA ASP A 195 -1.74 17.37 -4.66
C ASP A 195 -2.61 16.26 -5.25
N TRP A 196 -3.68 16.61 -5.96
CA TRP A 196 -4.53 15.63 -6.63
C TRP A 196 -5.19 16.17 -7.91
N SER A 197 -5.40 15.29 -8.88
CA SER A 197 -6.14 15.59 -10.11
C SER A 197 -6.84 14.35 -10.64
N ILE A 198 -8.16 14.45 -10.81
CA ILE A 198 -8.95 13.42 -11.49
C ILE A 198 -8.56 13.34 -12.96
N GLU A 199 -8.40 14.48 -13.64
CA GLU A 199 -8.14 14.54 -15.08
C GLU A 199 -6.82 13.83 -15.44
N TYR A 200 -5.79 14.05 -14.63
CA TYR A 200 -4.45 13.49 -14.83
C TYR A 200 -4.17 12.20 -14.06
N LEU A 201 -5.11 11.76 -13.20
CA LEU A 201 -4.96 10.64 -12.27
C LEU A 201 -3.79 10.81 -11.29
N GLN A 202 -3.52 12.06 -10.91
CA GLN A 202 -2.53 12.40 -9.88
C GLN A 202 -3.14 12.11 -8.52
N ASN A 203 -2.56 11.16 -7.78
CA ASN A 203 -3.03 10.73 -6.46
C ASN A 203 -4.51 10.31 -6.42
N ILE A 204 -5.06 9.95 -7.59
CA ILE A 204 -6.42 9.44 -7.78
C ILE A 204 -6.38 8.07 -8.46
N LYS A 205 -7.23 7.17 -7.98
CA LYS A 205 -7.61 5.94 -8.68
C LYS A 205 -9.07 5.98 -9.07
N LEU A 206 -9.37 5.42 -10.23
CA LEU A 206 -10.74 5.30 -10.70
C LEU A 206 -11.21 3.86 -10.54
N ILE A 207 -12.41 3.70 -10.02
CA ILE A 207 -13.14 2.42 -10.01
C ILE A 207 -14.48 2.60 -10.70
N THR A 208 -15.01 1.53 -11.28
CA THR A 208 -16.35 1.52 -11.88
C THR A 208 -17.01 0.17 -11.62
N GLU A 209 -18.32 0.15 -11.44
CA GLU A 209 -19.12 -1.07 -11.32
C GLU A 209 -19.13 -1.81 -12.66
N ASP A 210 -19.46 -1.11 -13.75
CA ASP A 210 -19.43 -1.63 -15.11
C ASP A 210 -18.94 -0.60 -16.15
N ALA A 211 -19.07 -0.94 -17.44
CA ALA A 211 -18.60 -0.09 -18.54
C ALA A 211 -19.54 1.10 -18.89
N LYS A 212 -20.76 1.08 -18.37
CA LYS A 212 -21.80 2.11 -18.57
C LYS A 212 -21.96 3.02 -17.37
N SER A 213 -21.56 2.58 -16.17
CA SER A 213 -21.53 3.42 -14.97
C SER A 213 -20.50 4.55 -15.08
N LEU A 214 -20.79 5.69 -14.46
CA LEU A 214 -19.80 6.72 -14.25
C LEU A 214 -18.72 6.22 -13.27
N PRO A 215 -17.43 6.44 -13.55
CA PRO A 215 -16.38 6.07 -12.62
C PRO A 215 -16.41 6.90 -11.33
N ILE A 216 -15.87 6.32 -10.27
CA ILE A 216 -15.70 6.93 -8.95
C ILE A 216 -14.22 7.21 -8.75
N ALA A 217 -13.89 8.42 -8.32
CA ALA A 217 -12.54 8.79 -7.91
C ALA A 217 -12.28 8.39 -6.45
N VAL A 218 -11.13 7.76 -6.21
CA VAL A 218 -10.66 7.33 -4.90
C VAL A 218 -9.26 7.90 -4.67
N PRO A 219 -9.08 8.80 -3.68
CA PRO A 219 -7.80 9.40 -3.37
C PRO A 219 -6.85 8.43 -2.65
N TYR A 220 -5.54 8.63 -2.84
CA TYR A 220 -4.44 7.88 -2.20
C TYR A 220 -3.12 8.68 -2.35
N ASP A 221 -2.05 8.30 -1.63
CA ASP A 221 -0.81 9.12 -1.53
C ASP A 221 -1.20 10.49 -0.92
N PHE A 222 -1.32 10.50 0.42
CA PHE A 222 -1.69 11.69 1.20
C PHE A 222 -0.46 12.36 1.84
N ASP A 223 0.66 12.27 1.14
CA ASP A 223 1.99 12.66 1.61
C ASP A 223 2.31 14.16 1.56
#